data_AF-A0A1B0GNG9-F1
#
_entry.id   AF-A0A1B0GNG9-F1
#
_cell.length_a   1.000
_cell.length_b   1.000
_cell.length_c   1.000
_cell.angle_alpha   90.00
_cell.angle_beta   90.00
_cell.angle_gamma   90.00
#
_symmetry.space_group_name_H-M   'P 1'
#
loop_
_entity.id
_entity.type
_entity.pdbx_description
1 polymer ?
#
loop_
_entity_poly.entity_id
_entity_poly.type
_entity_poly.pdbx_seq_one_letter_code
_entity_poly.pdbx_strand_id
1 'polypeptide(L)'
;MEFRIIGTFAVVSIMVGKLVIKYAGEEAAGVDSDTSGMPTAIEVATIVSFMTGIYLLVFYVFRLGVVSTLLSDVLVSGFTTGCAIHVFTSQLKDVLGLSLPQIPGYFDVVLTFYELINRISHVNWMACSISAVAIIVLLINNELIKPRLAKITIVPIPIELIAVVSGTLVSTHWNLGKDWNVKTIA
;
A
#
# COMPACT_ATOMS: atom_id res chain seq x y z
N MET A 1 0.98 2.85 30.32
CA MET A 1 -0.17 2.59 29.43
C MET A 1 0.11 3.34 28.14
N GLU A 2 0.79 2.70 27.19
CA GLU A 2 1.02 3.31 25.87
C GLU A 2 -0.29 3.28 25.09
N PHE A 3 -0.83 4.45 24.76
CA PHE A 3 -1.96 4.55 23.85
C PHE A 3 -1.46 4.30 22.42
N ARG A 4 -1.56 3.06 21.94
CA ARG A 4 -1.34 2.74 20.53
C ARG A 4 -2.64 2.99 19.77
N ILE A 5 -2.58 3.92 18.81
CA ILE A 5 -3.69 4.24 17.92
C ILE A 5 -3.84 3.08 16.93
N ILE A 6 -5.09 2.61 16.74
CA ILE A 6 -5.42 1.57 15.77
C ILE A 6 -5.57 2.25 14.39
N GLY A 7 -4.93 1.68 13.37
CA GLY A 7 -4.96 2.22 12.00
C GLY A 7 -4.63 1.17 10.96
N THR A 8 -4.57 1.59 9.70
CA THR A 8 -4.23 0.72 8.57
C THR A 8 -2.75 0.37 8.55
N PHE A 9 -2.41 -0.89 8.29
CA PHE A 9 -1.03 -1.35 8.12
C PHE A 9 -0.79 -1.76 6.66
N ALA A 10 0.23 -1.20 6.02
CA ALA A 10 0.49 -1.38 4.59
C ALA A 10 0.64 -2.85 4.19
N VAL A 11 1.34 -3.65 5.00
CA VAL A 11 1.56 -5.09 4.70
C VAL A 11 0.26 -5.88 4.75
N VAL A 12 -0.62 -5.59 5.71
CA VAL A 12 -1.93 -6.25 5.82
C VAL A 12 -2.77 -5.91 4.59
N SER A 13 -2.73 -4.65 4.13
CA SER A 13 -3.40 -4.24 2.89
C SER A 13 -2.89 -5.00 1.67
N ILE A 14 -1.57 -5.21 1.55
CA ILE A 14 -0.98 -5.98 0.43
C ILE A 14 -1.41 -7.45 0.51
N MET A 15 -1.40 -8.06 1.70
CA MET A 15 -1.80 -9.46 1.88
C MET A 15 -3.27 -9.70 1.55
N VAL A 16 -4.16 -8.82 2.02
CA VAL A 16 -5.59 -8.88 1.68
C VAL A 16 -5.80 -8.59 0.19
N GLY A 17 -5.10 -7.61 -0.37
CA GLY A 17 -5.19 -7.28 -1.80
C GLY A 17 -4.82 -8.45 -2.72
N LYS A 18 -3.76 -9.19 -2.39
CA LYS A 18 -3.37 -10.41 -3.11
C LYS A 18 -4.44 -11.50 -3.05
N LEU A 19 -5.08 -11.65 -1.89
CA LEU A 19 -6.15 -12.60 -1.69
C LEU A 19 -7.40 -12.22 -2.49
N VAL A 20 -7.76 -10.94 -2.48
CA VAL A 20 -8.87 -10.40 -3.27
C VAL A 20 -8.62 -10.60 -4.77
N ILE A 21 -7.44 -10.28 -5.28
CA ILE A 21 -7.12 -10.47 -6.71
C ILE A 21 -7.16 -11.96 -7.09
N LYS A 22 -6.72 -12.85 -6.19
CA LYS A 22 -6.80 -14.29 -6.41
C LYS A 22 -8.24 -14.80 -6.42
N TYR A 23 -9.04 -14.50 -5.41
CA TYR A 23 -10.37 -15.11 -5.25
C TYR A 23 -11.48 -14.37 -6.00
N ALA A 24 -11.33 -13.06 -6.24
CA ALA A 24 -12.27 -12.29 -7.06
C ALA A 24 -11.82 -12.17 -8.53
N GLY A 25 -10.57 -12.54 -8.86
CA GLY A 25 -10.01 -12.42 -10.21
C GLY A 25 -9.74 -13.74 -10.95
N GLU A 26 -9.62 -14.88 -10.26
CA GLU A 26 -9.14 -16.15 -10.87
C GLU A 26 -10.24 -17.05 -11.47
N GLU A 27 -11.54 -16.73 -11.34
CA GLU A 27 -12.61 -17.45 -12.07
C GLU A 27 -12.91 -16.86 -13.47
N ALA A 28 -12.10 -15.93 -13.97
CA ALA A 28 -12.21 -15.47 -15.36
C ALA A 28 -11.52 -16.38 -16.40
N ALA A 29 -10.78 -17.43 -15.98
CA ALA A 29 -9.92 -18.21 -16.89
C ALA A 29 -10.13 -19.74 -16.88
N GLY A 30 -11.20 -20.27 -16.26
CA GLY A 30 -11.50 -21.69 -16.36
C GLY A 30 -12.79 -22.08 -15.67
N VAL A 31 -13.67 -22.74 -16.44
CA VAL A 31 -14.98 -23.31 -16.11
C VAL A 31 -16.16 -22.36 -16.41
N ASP A 32 -16.82 -22.69 -17.51
CA ASP A 32 -18.22 -22.45 -17.90
C ASP A 32 -18.97 -21.26 -17.27
N SER A 33 -19.30 -20.33 -18.17
CA SER A 33 -20.42 -19.39 -18.17
C SER A 33 -21.59 -19.72 -17.23
N ASP A 34 -21.46 -19.34 -15.95
CA ASP A 34 -22.58 -18.94 -15.09
C ASP A 34 -22.16 -17.66 -14.34
N THR A 35 -22.37 -16.52 -14.99
CA THR A 35 -21.95 -15.18 -14.53
C THR A 35 -22.84 -14.63 -13.40
N SER A 36 -23.19 -15.47 -12.42
CA SER A 36 -24.10 -15.11 -11.31
C SER A 36 -23.61 -15.51 -9.92
N GLY A 37 -22.34 -15.91 -9.77
CA GLY A 37 -21.79 -16.38 -8.48
C GLY A 37 -20.40 -15.87 -8.10
N MET A 38 -19.76 -15.01 -8.91
CA MET A 38 -18.39 -14.56 -8.60
C MET A 38 -18.39 -13.68 -7.33
N PRO A 39 -17.59 -14.02 -6.30
CA PRO A 39 -17.50 -13.22 -5.10
C PRO A 39 -16.86 -11.87 -5.41
N THR A 40 -17.53 -10.81 -5.02
CA THR A 40 -17.05 -9.44 -5.20
C THR A 40 -15.81 -9.22 -4.35
N ALA A 41 -14.89 -8.35 -4.78
CA ALA A 41 -13.71 -7.96 -4.01
C ALA A 41 -14.03 -7.56 -2.56
N ILE A 42 -15.17 -6.89 -2.37
CA ILE A 42 -15.68 -6.48 -1.05
C ILE A 42 -16.10 -7.70 -0.22
N GLU A 43 -16.76 -8.69 -0.82
CA GLU A 43 -17.19 -9.92 -0.14
C GLU A 43 -16.00 -10.75 0.31
N VAL A 44 -14.97 -10.88 -0.54
CA VAL A 44 -13.72 -11.56 -0.16
C VAL A 44 -13.06 -10.81 1.01
N ALA A 45 -12.96 -9.48 0.93
CA ALA A 45 -12.35 -8.68 1.99
C ALA A 45 -13.12 -8.77 3.33
N THR A 46 -14.46 -8.77 3.30
CA THR A 46 -15.28 -8.87 4.52
C THR A 46 -15.17 -10.25 5.16
N ILE A 47 -15.20 -11.33 4.38
CA ILE A 47 -15.03 -12.70 4.90
C ILE A 47 -13.66 -12.85 5.57
N VAL A 48 -12.61 -12.31 4.94
CA VAL A 48 -11.24 -12.40 5.46
C VAL A 48 -11.07 -11.58 6.74
N SER A 49 -11.66 -10.39 6.78
CA SER A 49 -11.68 -9.55 7.98
C SER A 49 -12.42 -10.24 9.14
N PHE A 50 -13.59 -10.82 8.85
CA PHE A 50 -14.40 -11.53 9.83
C PHE A 50 -13.69 -12.77 10.36
N MET A 51 -13.10 -13.61 9.49
CA MET A 51 -12.30 -14.77 9.88
C MET A 51 -11.09 -14.36 10.73
N THR A 52 -10.39 -13.30 10.35
CA THR A 52 -9.28 -12.75 11.15
C THR A 52 -9.75 -12.36 12.55
N GLY A 53 -10.92 -11.73 12.68
CA GLY A 53 -11.53 -11.42 13.97
C GLY A 53 -11.81 -12.66 14.83
N ILE A 54 -12.33 -13.74 14.23
CA ILE A 54 -12.55 -15.01 14.94
C ILE A 54 -11.22 -15.60 15.41
N TYR A 55 -10.19 -15.65 14.56
CA TYR A 55 -8.87 -16.13 14.96
C TYR A 55 -8.27 -15.32 16.11
N LEU A 56 -8.45 -13.99 16.10
CA LEU A 56 -8.01 -13.13 17.21
C LEU A 56 -8.75 -13.45 18.52
N LEU A 57 -10.06 -13.73 18.47
CA LEU A 57 -10.83 -14.16 19.64
C LEU A 57 -10.33 -15.51 20.17
N VAL A 58 -10.11 -16.48 19.27
CA VAL A 58 -9.55 -17.78 19.61
C VAL A 58 -8.19 -17.60 20.28
N PHE A 59 -7.27 -16.84 19.68
CA PHE A 59 -5.95 -16.58 20.26
C PHE A 59 -6.01 -15.88 21.62
N TYR A 60 -7.00 -15.01 21.82
CA TYR A 60 -7.25 -14.39 23.12
C TYR A 60 -7.70 -15.41 24.18
N VAL A 61 -8.65 -16.30 23.86
CA VAL A 61 -9.15 -17.35 24.78
C VAL A 61 -8.03 -18.30 25.18
N PHE A 62 -7.20 -18.72 24.21
CA PHE A 62 -6.03 -19.57 24.47
C PHE A 62 -4.85 -18.81 25.13
N ARG A 63 -5.00 -17.52 25.42
CA ARG A 63 -3.94 -16.64 25.97
C ARG A 63 -2.63 -16.73 25.19
N LEU A 64 -2.71 -16.89 23.87
CA LEU A 64 -1.54 -16.93 22.99
C LEU A 64 -0.83 -15.58 22.86
N GLY A 65 -1.32 -14.54 23.54
CA GLY A 65 -0.57 -13.31 23.77
C GLY A 65 0.80 -13.55 24.42
N VAL A 66 0.97 -14.61 25.22
CA VAL A 66 2.30 -14.97 25.77
C VAL A 66 3.27 -15.40 24.66
N VAL A 67 2.78 -16.06 23.61
CA VAL A 67 3.62 -16.44 22.45
C VAL A 67 4.16 -15.20 21.74
N SER A 68 3.38 -14.11 21.68
CA SER A 68 3.86 -12.84 21.12
C SER A 68 5.03 -12.24 21.92
N THR A 69 5.09 -12.48 23.24
CA THR A 69 6.22 -12.04 24.08
C THR A 69 7.43 -12.96 23.99
N LEU A 70 7.26 -14.19 23.47
CA LEU A 70 8.35 -15.12 23.18
C LEU A 70 9.01 -14.85 21.82
N LEU A 71 8.36 -14.07 20.96
CA LEU A 71 8.96 -13.62 19.72
C LEU A 71 10.09 -12.64 20.07
N SER A 72 11.33 -13.01 19.75
CA SER A 72 12.47 -12.12 19.98
C SER A 72 12.27 -10.79 19.24
N ASP A 73 12.69 -9.69 19.86
CA ASP A 73 12.73 -8.36 19.23
C ASP A 73 13.46 -8.40 17.87
N VAL A 74 14.46 -9.28 17.73
CA VAL A 74 15.20 -9.49 16.48
C VAL A 74 14.29 -10.03 15.37
N LEU A 75 13.36 -10.93 15.69
CA LEU A 75 12.42 -11.51 14.72
C LEU A 75 11.39 -10.47 14.29
N VAL A 76 10.83 -9.70 15.24
CA VAL A 76 9.88 -8.61 14.93
C VAL A 76 10.55 -7.54 14.05
N SER A 77 11.78 -7.15 14.39
CA SER A 77 12.57 -6.18 13.63
C SER A 77 12.91 -6.69 12.22
N GLY A 78 13.35 -7.95 12.12
CA GLY A 78 13.63 -8.61 10.83
C GLY A 78 12.39 -8.70 9.95
N PHE A 79 11.25 -9.12 10.51
CA PHE A 79 9.97 -9.17 9.80
C PHE A 79 9.53 -7.78 9.33
N THR A 80 9.64 -6.76 10.18
CA THR A 80 9.28 -5.37 9.84
C THR A 80 10.17 -4.82 8.73
N THR A 81 11.47 -5.13 8.75
CA THR A 81 12.41 -4.74 7.70
C THR A 81 12.08 -5.41 6.36
N GLY A 82 11.81 -6.73 6.36
CA GLY A 82 11.38 -7.45 5.16
C GLY A 82 10.05 -6.93 4.60
N CYS A 83 9.10 -6.62 5.49
CA CYS A 83 7.85 -5.96 5.15
C CYS A 83 8.05 -4.57 4.54
N ALA A 84 8.98 -3.76 5.07
CA ALA A 84 9.29 -2.44 4.54
C ALA A 84 9.84 -2.54 3.11
N ILE A 85 10.71 -3.51 2.82
CA ILE A 85 11.20 -3.78 1.46
C ILE A 85 10.04 -4.18 0.53
N HIS A 86 9.16 -5.08 0.99
CA HIS A 86 8.00 -5.51 0.19
C HIS A 86 7.05 -4.34 -0.14
N VAL A 87 6.76 -3.48 0.84
CA VAL A 87 5.95 -2.27 0.63
C VAL A 87 6.65 -1.31 -0.33
N PHE A 88 7.95 -1.05 -0.12
CA PHE A 88 8.75 -0.20 -1.00
C PHE A 88 8.72 -0.67 -2.45
N THR A 89 8.92 -1.97 -2.68
CA THR A 89 8.85 -2.56 -4.02
C THR A 89 7.46 -2.41 -4.66
N SER A 90 6.38 -2.50 -3.87
CA SER A 90 5.02 -2.27 -4.36
C SER A 90 4.81 -0.81 -4.80
N GLN A 91 5.26 0.16 -3.99
CA GLN A 91 5.09 1.58 -4.30
C GLN A 91 5.97 2.05 -5.46
N LEU A 92 7.11 1.39 -5.70
CA LEU A 92 8.05 1.77 -6.75
C LEU A 92 7.44 1.65 -8.16
N LYS A 93 6.50 0.71 -8.37
CA LYS A 93 5.75 0.58 -9.63
C LYS A 93 4.94 1.85 -9.93
N ASP A 94 4.24 2.36 -8.93
CA ASP A 94 3.39 3.54 -9.05
C ASP A 94 4.21 4.82 -9.26
N VAL A 95 5.34 4.96 -8.55
CA VAL A 95 6.27 6.11 -8.70
C VAL A 95 6.83 6.19 -10.12
N LEU A 96 7.12 5.05 -10.74
CA LEU A 96 7.64 4.97 -12.11
C LEU A 96 6.53 5.04 -13.18
N GLY A 97 5.25 5.07 -12.76
CA GLY A 97 4.11 5.10 -13.67
C GLY A 97 3.95 3.84 -14.51
N LEU A 98 4.50 2.71 -14.05
CA LEU A 98 4.47 1.45 -14.77
C LEU A 98 3.27 0.62 -14.31
N SER A 99 2.36 0.30 -15.24
CA SER A 99 1.27 -0.64 -14.97
C SER A 99 1.78 -2.08 -15.14
N LEU A 100 2.44 -2.62 -14.11
CA LEU A 100 2.79 -4.04 -14.07
C LEU A 100 1.62 -4.83 -13.46
N PRO A 101 1.12 -5.89 -14.14
CA PRO A 101 0.20 -6.82 -13.50
C PRO A 101 0.87 -7.43 -12.26
N GLN A 102 0.08 -7.68 -11.21
CA GLN A 102 0.59 -8.40 -10.05
C GLN A 102 0.88 -9.83 -10.47
N ILE A 103 2.10 -10.31 -10.19
CA ILE A 103 2.54 -11.65 -10.60
C ILE A 103 2.16 -12.61 -9.47
N PRO A 104 1.18 -13.52 -9.65
CA PRO A 104 0.87 -14.51 -8.64
C PRO A 104 1.99 -15.54 -8.55
N GLY A 105 2.58 -15.72 -7.37
CA GLY A 105 3.60 -16.75 -7.15
C GLY A 105 4.50 -16.53 -5.93
N TYR A 106 5.31 -17.54 -5.64
CA TYR A 106 6.43 -17.42 -4.69
C TYR A 106 7.50 -16.48 -5.27
N PHE A 107 8.20 -15.73 -4.42
CA PHE A 107 9.21 -14.74 -4.83
C PHE A 107 8.69 -13.55 -5.67
N ASP A 108 7.40 -13.20 -5.56
CA ASP A 108 6.79 -12.06 -6.27
C ASP A 108 7.60 -10.75 -6.13
N VAL A 109 8.17 -10.46 -4.94
CA VAL A 109 9.02 -9.27 -4.75
C VAL A 109 10.25 -9.27 -5.69
N VAL A 110 10.92 -10.42 -5.84
CA VAL A 110 12.12 -10.56 -6.68
C VAL A 110 11.74 -10.51 -8.16
N LEU A 111 10.67 -11.19 -8.55
CA LEU A 111 10.17 -11.19 -9.94
C LEU A 111 9.70 -9.80 -10.35
N THR A 112 8.97 -9.12 -9.47
CA THR A 112 8.59 -7.72 -9.62
C THR A 112 9.83 -6.83 -9.82
N PHE A 113 10.88 -7.00 -9.02
CA PHE A 113 12.09 -6.20 -9.13
C PHE A 113 12.84 -6.45 -10.43
N TYR A 114 12.91 -7.72 -10.86
CA TYR A 114 13.48 -8.09 -12.16
C TYR A 114 12.71 -7.45 -13.33
N GLU A 115 11.38 -7.52 -13.30
CA GLU A 115 10.56 -6.94 -14.36
C GLU A 115 10.62 -5.41 -14.37
N LEU A 116 10.78 -4.79 -13.20
CA LEU A 116 11.01 -3.36 -13.09
C LEU A 116 12.29 -2.91 -13.80
N ILE A 117 13.40 -3.63 -13.57
CA ILE A 117 14.67 -3.33 -14.23
C ILE A 117 14.54 -3.52 -15.74
N ASN A 118 13.87 -4.59 -16.17
CA ASN A 118 13.71 -4.87 -17.60
C ASN A 118 12.81 -3.85 -18.32
N ARG A 119 11.81 -3.29 -17.63
CA ARG A 119 10.86 -2.30 -18.18
C ARG A 119 11.21 -0.85 -17.86
N ILE A 120 12.39 -0.58 -17.28
CA ILE A 120 12.82 0.78 -16.91
C ILE A 120 12.86 1.74 -18.11
N SER A 121 13.02 1.22 -19.33
CA SER A 121 13.00 2.02 -20.56
C SER A 121 11.60 2.56 -20.91
N HIS A 122 10.53 1.92 -20.42
CA HIS A 122 9.13 2.30 -20.67
C HIS A 122 8.52 3.17 -19.56
N VAL A 123 9.36 3.80 -18.73
CA VAL A 123 8.93 4.65 -17.62
C VAL A 123 8.19 5.88 -18.12
N ASN A 124 7.07 6.22 -17.46
CA ASN A 124 6.41 7.50 -17.69
C ASN A 124 7.19 8.59 -16.96
N TRP A 125 8.02 9.32 -17.71
CA TRP A 125 8.85 10.40 -17.19
C TRP A 125 8.05 11.50 -16.48
N MET A 126 6.79 11.72 -16.86
CA MET A 126 5.92 12.69 -16.20
C MET A 126 5.43 12.18 -14.84
N ALA A 127 5.02 10.90 -14.75
CA ALA A 127 4.66 10.30 -13.47
C ALA A 127 5.84 10.28 -12.50
N CYS A 128 7.05 10.00 -13.01
CA CYS A 128 8.28 10.02 -12.24
C CYS A 128 8.61 11.44 -11.73
N SER A 129 8.49 12.47 -12.56
CA SER A 129 8.77 13.85 -12.15
C SER A 129 7.77 14.36 -11.09
N ILE A 130 6.48 14.07 -11.26
CA ILE A 130 5.44 14.41 -10.27
C ILE A 130 5.71 13.69 -8.94
N SER A 131 6.02 12.40 -9.00
CA SER A 131 6.33 11.61 -7.81
C SER A 131 7.60 12.13 -7.11
N ALA A 132 8.64 12.50 -7.86
CA ALA A 132 9.86 13.08 -7.32
C ALA A 132 9.59 14.41 -6.60
N VAL A 133 8.81 15.32 -7.21
CA VAL A 133 8.41 16.58 -6.59
C VAL A 133 7.60 16.33 -5.32
N ALA A 134 6.64 15.40 -5.35
CA ALA A 134 5.84 15.03 -4.19
C ALA A 134 6.72 14.48 -3.04
N ILE A 135 7.66 13.59 -3.34
CA ILE A 135 8.61 13.03 -2.36
C ILE A 135 9.46 14.16 -1.76
N ILE A 136 10.01 15.07 -2.57
CA ILE A 136 10.82 16.19 -2.08
C ILE A 136 10.01 17.10 -1.15
N VAL A 137 8.78 17.44 -1.53
CA VAL A 137 7.88 18.26 -0.69
C VAL A 137 7.59 17.56 0.64
N LEU A 138 7.30 16.25 0.61
CA LEU A 138 7.06 15.47 1.82
C LEU A 138 8.30 15.36 2.71
N LEU A 139 9.49 15.20 2.13
CA LEU A 139 10.76 15.16 2.87
C LEU A 139 11.06 16.51 3.53
N ILE A 140 11.00 17.61 2.78
CA ILE A 140 11.15 18.97 3.32
C ILE A 140 10.20 19.19 4.47
N ASN A 141 8.95 18.77 4.29
CA ASN A 141 7.95 18.90 5.33
C ASN A 141 8.31 18.07 6.58
N ASN A 142 8.70 16.81 6.41
CA ASN A 142 9.01 15.93 7.53
C ASN A 142 10.26 16.37 8.30
N GLU A 143 11.28 16.86 7.60
CA GLU A 143 12.60 17.17 8.17
C GLU A 143 12.78 18.64 8.58
N LEU A 144 12.10 19.59 7.92
CA LEU A 144 12.23 21.02 8.21
C LEU A 144 10.96 21.60 8.85
N ILE A 145 9.79 21.31 8.29
CA ILE A 145 8.54 21.94 8.72
C ILE A 145 8.06 21.35 10.03
N LYS A 146 7.94 20.02 10.16
CA LYS A 146 7.51 19.36 11.41
C LYS A 146 8.34 19.76 12.63
N PRO A 147 9.70 19.71 12.62
CA PRO A 147 10.47 20.07 13.81
C PRO A 147 10.47 21.57 14.10
N ARG A 148 10.22 22.44 13.11
CA ARG A 148 10.07 23.88 13.36
C ARG A 148 8.67 24.25 13.86
N LEU A 149 7.62 23.65 13.30
CA LEU A 149 6.24 23.84 13.77
C LEU A 149 6.01 23.24 15.15
N ALA A 150 6.65 22.12 15.47
CA ALA A 150 6.61 21.55 16.81
C ALA A 150 7.15 22.51 17.89
N LYS A 151 7.99 23.48 17.51
CA LYS A 151 8.51 24.52 18.43
C LYS A 151 7.55 25.70 18.60
N ILE A 152 6.60 25.92 17.68
CA ILE A 152 5.75 27.12 17.65
C ILE A 152 4.28 26.83 17.93
N THR A 153 3.80 25.62 17.63
CA THR A 153 2.39 25.23 17.71
C THR A 153 2.23 23.92 18.48
N ILE A 154 1.24 23.91 19.37
CA ILE A 154 0.84 22.72 20.16
C ILE A 154 0.07 21.68 19.32
N VAL A 155 -0.53 22.11 18.21
CA VAL A 155 -1.36 21.26 17.34
C VAL A 155 -0.53 20.81 16.12
N PRO A 156 -0.43 19.49 15.83
CA PRO A 156 0.22 19.01 14.63
C PRO A 156 -0.58 19.39 13.38
N ILE A 157 0.07 20.04 12.41
CA ILE A 157 -0.60 20.46 11.16
C ILE A 157 -0.69 19.28 10.17
N PRO A 158 -1.87 18.99 9.58
CA PRO A 158 -2.09 17.90 8.64
C PRO A 158 -1.57 18.26 7.24
N ILE A 159 -0.26 18.41 7.13
CA ILE A 159 0.44 18.81 5.90
C ILE A 159 0.34 17.79 4.76
N GLU A 160 0.15 16.50 5.06
CA GLU A 160 -0.11 15.47 4.06
C GLU A 160 -1.43 15.74 3.32
N LEU A 161 -2.48 16.15 4.06
CA LEU A 161 -3.75 16.57 3.48
C LEU A 161 -3.57 17.80 2.58
N ILE A 162 -2.81 18.80 3.04
CA ILE A 162 -2.54 20.02 2.27
C ILE A 162 -1.80 19.70 0.96
N ALA A 163 -0.81 18.82 1.01
CA ALA A 163 -0.05 18.38 -0.16
C ALA A 163 -0.93 17.61 -1.17
N VAL A 164 -1.85 16.76 -0.68
CA VAL A 164 -2.81 16.05 -1.54
C VAL A 164 -3.77 17.04 -2.20
N VAL A 165 -4.38 17.94 -1.43
CA VAL A 165 -5.33 18.94 -1.96
C VAL A 165 -4.67 19.85 -2.99
N SER A 166 -3.46 20.34 -2.73
CA SER A 166 -2.73 21.18 -3.69
C SER A 166 -2.34 20.41 -4.95
N GLY A 167 -1.89 19.16 -4.80
CA GLY A 167 -1.61 18.26 -5.92
C GLY A 167 -2.84 18.00 -6.78
N THR A 168 -4.00 17.76 -6.18
CA THR A 168 -5.27 17.60 -6.89
C THR A 168 -5.65 18.86 -7.65
N LEU A 169 -5.59 20.05 -7.03
CA LEU A 169 -5.91 21.32 -7.68
C LEU A 169 -5.01 21.59 -8.90
N VAL A 170 -3.70 21.39 -8.75
CA VAL A 170 -2.75 21.54 -9.86
C VAL A 170 -3.05 20.52 -10.96
N SER A 171 -3.38 19.28 -10.58
CA SER A 171 -3.70 18.22 -11.54
C SER A 171 -4.96 18.51 -12.35
N THR A 172 -6.02 18.99 -11.71
CA THR A 172 -7.27 19.34 -12.38
C THR A 172 -7.11 20.58 -13.25
N HIS A 173 -6.32 21.57 -12.82
CA HIS A 173 -6.10 22.79 -13.61
C HIS A 173 -5.29 22.53 -14.89
N TRP A 174 -4.36 21.56 -14.86
CA TRP A 174 -3.47 21.24 -15.99
C TRP A 174 -3.92 20.00 -16.79
N ASN A 175 -5.06 19.38 -16.44
CA ASN A 175 -5.69 18.26 -17.17
C ASN A 175 -4.75 17.10 -17.56
N LEU A 176 -3.85 16.70 -16.65
CA LEU A 176 -2.77 15.72 -16.93
C LEU A 176 -3.26 14.34 -17.37
N GLY A 177 -4.51 13.98 -17.07
CA GLY A 177 -5.10 12.69 -17.44
C GLY A 177 -5.33 12.53 -18.94
N LYS A 178 -5.66 13.60 -19.67
CA LYS A 178 -5.99 13.53 -21.11
C LYS A 178 -4.77 13.63 -22.02
N ASP A 179 -3.78 14.42 -21.64
CA ASP A 179 -2.64 14.74 -22.53
C ASP A 179 -1.41 13.84 -22.31
N TRP A 180 -1.28 13.16 -21.15
CA TRP A 180 -0.03 12.49 -20.77
C TRP A 180 -0.17 11.04 -20.27
N ASN A 181 -1.35 10.44 -20.46
CA ASN A 181 -1.64 9.04 -20.08
C ASN A 181 -1.20 8.68 -18.65
N VAL A 182 -1.34 9.64 -17.73
CA VAL A 182 -1.09 9.41 -16.30
C VAL A 182 -2.33 8.78 -15.71
N LYS A 183 -2.16 7.67 -14.99
CA LYS A 183 -3.24 7.00 -14.26
C LYS A 183 -3.81 7.98 -13.23
N THR A 184 -4.95 8.57 -13.55
CA THR A 184 -5.69 9.43 -12.64
C THR A 184 -6.65 8.58 -11.81
N ILE A 185 -6.75 8.89 -10.52
CA ILE A 185 -7.72 8.28 -9.62
C ILE A 185 -8.97 9.14 -9.77
N ALA A 186 -9.91 8.69 -10.60
CA ALA A 186 -11.23 9.30 -10.77
C ALA A 186 -12.24 8.62 -9.85
#